data_AF-A0A8D8F3V7-F1
#
_entry.id   AF-A0A8D8F3V7-F1
#
_cell.length_a   1.000
_cell.length_b   1.000
_cell.length_c   1.000
_cell.angle_alpha   90.00
_cell.angle_beta   90.00
_cell.angle_gamma   90.00
#
_symmetry.space_group_name_H-M   'P 1'
#
loop_
_entity.id
_entity.type
_entity.pdbx_description
1 polymer ?
#
loop_
_entity_poly.entity_id
_entity_poly.type
_entity_poly.pdbx_seq_one_letter_code
_entity_poly.pdbx_strand_id
1 'polypeptide(L)'
;GYSGKNSSTLVTATHAIFIDHRGHKAPAAVVGLQFQHESLAKHFINITSACTGSTSCKKTCASDELDCYLLDDNGFVILSERNEHTGKFFGQIDGTIMDSLVQDRIYRRVALMDYQGICSDRDNPYTAAGEPLQPPRPMSWLLKYIVTFATYWLSILPTPVASWHQGNSYNYDTENDFEEDTYEYETNYEMPPEHNGQDNTTPDYELHTTAAPHRSQATSGPRVIPDPAHARPCDLKTDLYILQPDRLNSSGQNNPLKGKLTNCHSSGCERPFSVQKIPHSNLILLVVDVLCPCGSKQLDIEPQEVHGGAGACGVRRMAKEKMLRKRPSRCISYHPEEIEIKQCGTASPLFRASLASTIATLVLIWVLTSA
;
A
#
# COMPACT_ATOMS: atom_id res chain seq x y z
N GLY A 1 0.56 5.61 14.92
CA GLY A 1 -0.04 6.02 16.20
C GLY A 1 0.95 6.87 16.98
N TYR A 2 0.47 7.74 17.88
CA TYR A 2 1.32 8.57 18.73
C TYR A 2 1.97 7.73 19.85
N SER A 3 3.21 8.03 20.26
CA SER A 3 3.86 7.34 21.39
C SER A 3 3.82 8.22 22.64
N GLY A 4 3.01 7.84 23.63
CA GLY A 4 2.75 8.59 24.87
C GLY A 4 3.91 8.69 25.87
N LYS A 5 5.17 8.73 25.41
CA LYS A 5 6.37 8.73 26.28
C LYS A 5 6.83 10.13 26.73
N ASN A 6 6.23 11.20 26.21
CA ASN A 6 6.59 12.58 26.57
C ASN A 6 5.51 13.19 27.49
N SER A 7 5.92 13.77 28.62
CA SER A 7 5.05 14.46 29.59
C SER A 7 4.43 15.79 29.09
N SER A 8 4.63 16.11 27.81
CA SER A 8 4.05 17.28 27.11
C SER A 8 2.84 16.93 26.24
N THR A 9 2.24 15.75 26.41
CA THR A 9 1.01 15.35 25.71
C THR A 9 -0.18 16.24 26.07
N LEU A 10 -0.73 16.93 25.07
CA LEU A 10 -1.90 17.81 25.21
C LEU A 10 -3.11 17.25 24.48
N VAL A 11 -4.25 17.17 25.16
CA VAL A 11 -5.56 16.86 24.58
C VAL A 11 -6.29 18.18 24.37
N THR A 12 -6.66 18.51 23.13
CA THR A 12 -7.37 19.76 22.80
C THR A 12 -8.86 19.48 22.62
N ALA A 13 -9.70 19.96 23.54
CA ALA A 13 -11.14 20.02 23.32
C ALA A 13 -11.49 21.32 22.59
N THR A 14 -12.43 21.28 21.64
CA THR A 14 -12.88 22.48 20.91
C THR A 14 -14.41 22.59 20.87
N HIS A 15 -14.92 23.82 20.74
CA HIS A 15 -16.33 24.09 20.60
C HIS A 15 -16.57 25.28 19.66
N ALA A 16 -17.50 25.12 18.72
CA ALA A 16 -17.88 26.18 17.79
C ALA A 16 -18.86 27.17 18.45
N ILE A 17 -18.50 28.44 18.51
CA ILE A 17 -19.38 29.52 18.93
C ILE A 17 -20.25 29.93 17.73
N PHE A 18 -21.56 29.91 17.94
CA PHE A 18 -22.54 30.40 16.99
C PHE A 18 -23.21 31.66 17.53
N ILE A 19 -23.30 32.69 16.69
CA ILE A 19 -24.06 33.91 16.99
C ILE A 19 -25.43 33.79 16.31
N ASP A 20 -26.50 34.14 17.03
CA ASP A 20 -27.83 34.35 16.46
C ASP A 20 -28.08 35.85 16.28
N HIS A 21 -28.50 36.25 15.08
CA HIS A 21 -29.09 37.56 14.86
C HIS A 21 -30.35 37.43 14.01
N ARG A 22 -31.47 37.95 14.53
CA ARG A 22 -32.81 37.93 13.87
C ARG A 22 -33.32 36.52 13.52
N GLY A 23 -32.90 35.49 14.25
CA GLY A 23 -33.26 34.09 13.97
C GLY A 23 -32.36 33.41 12.93
N HIS A 24 -31.30 34.08 12.47
CA HIS A 24 -30.25 33.49 11.66
C HIS A 24 -29.04 33.17 12.53
N LYS A 25 -28.75 31.88 12.69
CA LYS A 25 -27.63 31.36 13.46
C LYS A 25 -26.43 31.04 12.56
N ALA A 26 -25.30 31.70 12.79
CA ALA A 26 -24.07 31.53 12.02
C ALA A 26 -22.88 31.17 12.92
N PRO A 27 -21.95 30.30 12.48
CA PRO A 27 -20.69 30.07 13.20
C PRO A 27 -19.83 31.34 13.12
N ALA A 28 -19.24 31.75 14.25
CA ALA A 28 -18.48 32.99 14.37
C ALA A 28 -17.03 32.77 14.81
N ALA A 29 -16.79 31.76 15.65
CA ALA A 29 -15.45 31.39 16.13
C ALA A 29 -15.43 29.92 16.56
N VAL A 30 -14.23 29.36 16.75
CA VAL A 30 -14.03 28.12 17.49
C VAL A 30 -13.15 28.44 18.70
N VAL A 31 -13.61 28.10 19.90
CA VAL A 31 -12.79 28.14 21.11
C VAL A 31 -12.21 26.76 21.39
N GLY A 32 -11.01 26.71 21.95
CA GLY A 32 -10.35 25.47 22.34
C GLY A 32 -9.69 25.60 23.71
N LEU A 33 -9.62 24.48 24.44
CA LEU A 33 -8.90 24.37 25.70
C LEU A 33 -8.02 23.12 25.65
N GLN A 34 -6.77 23.28 26.09
CA GLN A 34 -5.77 22.22 26.10
C GLN A 34 -5.60 21.67 27.52
N PHE A 35 -5.85 20.37 27.68
CA PHE A 35 -5.62 19.63 28.91
C PHE A 35 -4.29 18.89 28.82
N GLN A 36 -3.52 18.84 29.92
CA GLN A 36 -2.42 17.88 30.04
C GLN A 36 -3.00 16.46 30.12
N HIS A 37 -2.58 15.57 29.22
CA HIS A 37 -3.06 14.20 29.15
C HIS A 37 -2.82 13.45 30.46
N GLU A 38 -1.65 13.61 31.09
CA GLU A 38 -1.30 12.98 32.36
C GLU A 38 -2.27 13.37 33.50
N SER A 39 -2.69 14.64 33.57
CA SER A 39 -3.67 15.10 34.57
C SER A 39 -5.05 14.51 34.32
N LEU A 40 -5.47 14.45 33.06
CA LEU A 40 -6.75 13.87 32.64
C LEU A 40 -6.78 12.34 32.87
N ALA A 41 -5.69 11.63 32.59
CA ALA A 41 -5.52 10.21 32.82
C ALA A 41 -5.55 9.86 34.32
N LYS A 42 -4.82 10.61 35.17
CA LYS A 42 -4.88 10.45 36.64
C LYS A 42 -6.29 10.69 37.18
N HIS A 43 -7.01 11.70 36.67
CA HIS A 43 -8.38 11.97 37.06
C HIS A 43 -9.35 10.84 36.64
N PHE A 44 -9.20 10.32 35.41
CA PHE A 44 -9.95 9.18 34.90
C PHE A 44 -9.74 7.92 35.76
N ILE A 45 -8.48 7.50 35.97
CA ILE A 45 -8.14 6.31 36.76
C ILE A 45 -8.65 6.43 38.20
N ASN A 46 -8.56 7.61 38.82
CA ASN A 46 -9.09 7.87 40.16
C ASN A 46 -10.62 7.73 40.23
N ILE A 47 -11.35 8.08 39.16
CA ILE A 47 -12.81 7.88 39.09
C ILE A 47 -13.14 6.41 38.80
N THR A 48 -12.44 5.77 37.85
CA THR A 48 -12.78 4.42 37.39
C THR A 48 -12.30 3.29 38.31
N SER A 49 -11.41 3.58 39.26
CA SER A 49 -11.09 2.74 40.43
C SER A 49 -12.02 2.98 41.63
N ALA A 50 -12.70 4.13 41.71
CA ALA A 50 -13.54 4.48 42.84
C ALA A 50 -15.00 4.02 42.67
N CYS A 51 -15.48 3.23 43.64
CA CYS A 51 -16.85 2.72 43.69
C CYS A 51 -17.86 3.77 44.20
N THR A 52 -18.12 4.84 43.44
CA THR A 52 -19.12 5.86 43.79
C THR A 52 -20.56 5.37 43.52
N GLY A 53 -21.08 4.51 44.38
CA GLY A 53 -22.49 4.06 44.36
C GLY A 53 -22.87 3.17 45.55
N SER A 54 -24.10 3.32 46.07
CA SER A 54 -24.59 2.63 47.28
C SER A 54 -25.09 1.20 47.03
N THR A 55 -24.57 0.52 46.02
CA THR A 55 -24.89 -0.88 45.65
C THR A 55 -23.60 -1.60 45.30
N SER A 56 -23.45 -2.86 45.68
CA SER A 56 -22.16 -3.57 45.71
C SER A 56 -21.39 -3.56 44.38
N CYS A 57 -20.36 -2.72 44.34
CA CYS A 57 -19.37 -2.61 43.29
C CYS A 57 -18.54 -3.90 43.22
N LYS A 58 -18.78 -4.74 42.21
CA LYS A 58 -18.15 -6.08 42.11
C LYS A 58 -16.82 -6.11 41.36
N LYS A 59 -16.60 -5.19 40.43
CA LYS A 59 -15.39 -5.02 39.62
C LYS A 59 -15.14 -3.52 39.39
N THR A 60 -13.90 -3.12 39.12
CA THR A 60 -13.52 -1.74 38.79
C THR A 60 -12.51 -1.74 37.64
N CYS A 61 -12.19 -0.58 37.08
CA CYS A 61 -11.11 -0.43 36.09
C CYS A 61 -9.72 -0.34 36.76
N ALA A 62 -9.54 -1.01 37.90
CA ALA A 62 -8.27 -1.21 38.59
C ALA A 62 -8.11 -2.68 39.06
N SER A 63 -8.92 -3.57 38.47
CA SER A 63 -8.79 -5.02 38.59
C SER A 63 -8.49 -5.60 37.21
N ASP A 64 -7.52 -6.52 37.11
CA ASP A 64 -7.04 -7.14 35.87
C ASP A 64 -8.11 -7.90 35.06
N GLU A 65 -9.35 -7.97 35.56
CA GLU A 65 -10.51 -8.55 34.89
C GLU A 65 -11.20 -7.60 33.88
N LEU A 66 -10.96 -6.28 33.96
CA LEU A 66 -11.64 -5.27 33.15
C LEU A 66 -10.68 -4.30 32.47
N ASP A 67 -10.68 -4.29 31.14
CA ASP A 67 -10.06 -3.26 30.30
C ASP A 67 -11.01 -2.06 30.17
N CYS A 68 -10.52 -0.84 30.42
CA CYS A 68 -11.33 0.39 30.29
C CYS A 68 -10.69 1.43 29.36
N TYR A 69 -11.51 1.94 28.43
CA TYR A 69 -11.12 2.81 27.33
C TYR A 69 -12.03 4.04 27.23
N LEU A 70 -11.43 5.22 27.04
CA LEU A 70 -12.13 6.42 26.60
C LEU A 70 -11.89 6.59 25.09
N LEU A 71 -12.93 6.37 24.29
CA LEU A 71 -12.87 6.47 22.83
C LEU A 71 -13.49 7.78 22.33
N ASP A 72 -12.88 8.33 21.29
CA ASP A 72 -13.40 9.45 20.49
C ASP A 72 -14.42 9.00 19.44
N ASP A 73 -15.16 9.93 18.82
CA ASP A 73 -16.21 9.59 17.85
C ASP A 73 -15.71 8.88 16.58
N ASN A 74 -14.41 8.94 16.30
CA ASN A 74 -13.73 8.21 15.22
C ASN A 74 -13.11 6.87 15.68
N GLY A 75 -13.30 6.46 16.94
CA GLY A 75 -12.79 5.21 17.50
C GLY A 75 -11.31 5.22 17.91
N PHE A 76 -10.70 6.40 18.06
CA PHE A 76 -9.35 6.54 18.62
C PHE A 76 -9.38 6.52 20.15
N VAL A 77 -8.37 5.88 20.76
CA VAL A 77 -8.20 5.83 22.21
C VAL A 77 -7.60 7.14 22.72
N ILE A 78 -8.37 7.89 23.51
CA ILE A 78 -7.92 9.13 24.17
C ILE A 78 -7.29 8.82 25.53
N LEU A 79 -7.92 7.93 26.31
CA LEU A 79 -7.38 7.40 27.57
C LEU A 79 -7.54 5.87 27.60
N SER A 80 -6.56 5.21 28.19
CA SER A 80 -6.58 3.81 28.61
C SER A 80 -5.62 3.68 29.79
N GLU A 81 -5.83 2.70 30.65
CA GLU A 81 -4.88 2.35 31.72
C GLU A 81 -3.50 1.99 31.16
N ARG A 82 -3.47 1.28 30.02
CA ARG A 82 -2.25 0.96 29.30
C ARG A 82 -1.86 2.11 28.37
N ASN A 83 -0.83 2.87 28.78
CA ASN A 83 -0.32 4.03 28.03
C ASN A 83 -0.04 3.75 26.54
N GLU A 84 0.37 2.53 26.19
CA GLU A 84 0.66 2.11 24.81
C GLU A 84 -0.57 2.09 23.89
N HIS A 85 -1.79 2.18 24.43
CA HIS A 85 -3.03 2.21 23.67
C HIS A 85 -3.43 3.64 23.25
N THR A 86 -3.00 4.66 24.01
CA THR A 86 -3.30 6.07 23.74
C THR A 86 -2.84 6.49 22.34
N GLY A 87 -3.72 7.12 21.56
CA GLY A 87 -3.39 7.61 20.22
C GLY A 87 -3.23 6.52 19.15
N LYS A 88 -3.71 5.29 19.43
CA LYS A 88 -3.98 4.24 18.43
C LYS A 88 -5.48 4.21 18.08
N PHE A 89 -5.81 3.63 16.93
CA PHE A 89 -7.19 3.28 16.61
C PHE A 89 -7.58 2.03 17.41
N PHE A 90 -8.78 2.01 18.00
CA PHE A 90 -9.20 0.90 18.85
C PHE A 90 -9.23 -0.46 18.12
N GLY A 91 -9.55 -0.48 16.81
CA GLY A 91 -9.50 -1.71 16.02
C GLY A 91 -8.11 -2.32 15.82
N GLN A 92 -7.03 -1.56 16.00
CA GLN A 92 -5.65 -2.09 16.00
C GLN A 92 -5.34 -2.85 17.31
N ILE A 93 -6.06 -2.52 18.39
CA ILE A 93 -5.91 -3.15 19.71
C ILE A 93 -6.89 -4.34 19.80
N ASP A 94 -8.17 -4.11 19.51
CA ASP A 94 -9.21 -5.13 19.54
C ASP A 94 -10.25 -4.92 18.42
N GLY A 95 -9.94 -5.46 17.24
CA GLY A 95 -10.85 -5.50 16.10
C GLY A 95 -12.01 -6.50 16.26
N THR A 96 -12.06 -7.32 17.31
CA THR A 96 -13.24 -8.17 17.59
C THR A 96 -14.34 -7.35 18.25
N ILE A 97 -14.00 -6.58 19.28
CA ILE A 97 -14.93 -5.66 19.93
C ILE A 97 -15.32 -4.56 18.92
N MET A 98 -14.37 -3.98 18.18
CA MET A 98 -14.69 -2.91 17.21
C MET A 98 -15.65 -3.36 16.09
N ASP A 99 -15.57 -4.62 15.65
CA ASP A 99 -16.54 -5.17 14.69
C ASP A 99 -17.93 -5.38 15.32
N SER A 100 -18.01 -5.85 16.59
CA SER A 100 -19.26 -5.90 17.34
C SER A 100 -19.89 -4.52 17.51
N LEU A 101 -19.09 -3.49 17.83
CA LEU A 101 -19.57 -2.11 17.95
C LEU A 101 -20.17 -1.57 16.64
N VAL A 102 -19.72 -2.07 15.48
CA VAL A 102 -20.33 -1.74 14.16
C VAL A 102 -21.60 -2.57 13.91
N GLN A 103 -21.62 -3.84 14.29
CA GLN A 103 -22.80 -4.72 14.16
C GLN A 103 -23.98 -4.22 15.01
N ASP A 104 -23.70 -3.80 16.25
CA ASP A 104 -24.67 -3.18 17.19
C ASP A 104 -25.09 -1.75 16.78
N ARG A 105 -24.48 -1.22 15.69
CA ARG A 105 -24.68 0.12 15.12
C ARG A 105 -24.29 1.26 16.08
N ILE A 106 -23.34 1.02 16.98
CA ILE A 106 -22.75 2.04 17.85
C ILE A 106 -21.77 2.89 17.03
N TYR A 107 -21.00 2.25 16.15
CA TYR A 107 -20.24 2.91 15.09
C TYR A 107 -20.79 2.54 13.71
N ARG A 108 -20.57 3.42 12.73
CA ARG A 108 -20.80 3.17 11.31
C ARG A 108 -19.46 3.17 10.58
N ARG A 109 -19.10 2.04 9.96
CA ARG A 109 -17.96 1.96 9.04
C ARG A 109 -18.30 2.67 7.72
N VAL A 110 -17.38 3.49 7.22
CA VAL A 110 -17.48 4.28 5.99
C VAL A 110 -16.24 4.03 5.15
N ALA A 111 -16.40 3.32 4.03
CA ALA A 111 -15.32 3.08 3.08
C ALA A 111 -15.02 4.37 2.28
N LEU A 112 -13.82 4.91 2.45
CA LEU A 112 -13.29 6.02 1.66
C LEU A 112 -12.42 5.46 0.53
N MET A 113 -12.59 6.00 -0.67
CA MET A 113 -11.73 5.77 -1.83
C MET A 113 -10.95 7.05 -2.12
N ASP A 114 -9.63 6.95 -2.22
CA ASP A 114 -8.77 8.04 -2.69
C ASP A 114 -8.17 7.65 -4.05
N TYR A 115 -8.46 8.47 -5.07
CA TYR A 115 -8.06 8.28 -6.46
C TYR A 115 -6.82 9.12 -6.84
N GLN A 116 -6.18 9.77 -5.85
CA GLN A 116 -4.98 10.60 -6.02
C GLN A 116 -3.84 10.13 -5.09
N GLY A 117 -3.95 8.89 -4.59
CA GLY A 117 -2.96 8.28 -3.71
C GLY A 117 -1.62 8.00 -4.39
N ILE A 118 -0.57 7.90 -3.58
CA ILE A 118 0.81 7.67 -4.03
C ILE A 118 1.34 6.36 -3.45
N CYS A 119 1.61 5.37 -4.29
CA CYS A 119 2.10 4.05 -3.91
C CYS A 119 3.55 3.83 -4.37
N SER A 120 4.23 2.89 -3.74
CA SER A 120 5.58 2.48 -4.11
C SER A 120 5.53 1.51 -5.30
N ASP A 121 6.49 1.62 -6.21
CA ASP A 121 6.67 0.67 -7.32
C ASP A 121 7.17 -0.70 -6.85
N ARG A 122 7.82 -0.77 -5.68
CA ARG A 122 8.42 -2.01 -5.15
C ARG A 122 7.38 -3.06 -4.75
N ASP A 123 6.15 -2.61 -4.49
CA ASP A 123 5.02 -3.44 -4.06
C ASP A 123 4.12 -3.90 -5.22
N ASN A 124 4.47 -3.55 -6.47
CA ASN A 124 3.69 -3.89 -7.66
C ASN A 124 4.27 -5.12 -8.40
N PRO A 125 3.62 -6.31 -8.34
CA PRO A 125 4.01 -7.47 -9.14
C PRO A 125 3.66 -7.35 -10.64
N TYR A 126 3.04 -6.24 -11.07
CA TYR A 126 2.62 -5.99 -12.46
C TYR A 126 3.38 -4.81 -13.08
N THR A 127 4.70 -4.95 -13.24
CA THR A 127 5.52 -4.08 -14.08
C THR A 127 5.19 -4.28 -15.57
N ALA A 128 4.11 -3.65 -16.03
CA ALA A 128 3.78 -3.52 -17.46
C ALA A 128 4.65 -2.46 -18.17
N ALA A 129 5.61 -1.85 -17.48
CA ALA A 129 6.72 -1.14 -18.10
C ALA A 129 7.65 -2.16 -18.75
N GLY A 130 7.58 -2.29 -20.08
CA GLY A 130 8.62 -2.99 -20.83
C GLY A 130 9.99 -2.39 -20.51
N GLU A 131 11.01 -3.23 -20.39
CA GLU A 131 12.34 -2.81 -19.93
C GLU A 131 12.81 -1.56 -20.68
N PRO A 132 13.23 -0.48 -19.97
CA PRO A 132 13.73 0.70 -20.64
C PRO A 132 14.93 0.29 -21.49
N LEU A 133 14.82 0.51 -22.81
CA LEU A 133 15.75 0.02 -23.84
C LEU A 133 17.21 0.26 -23.44
N GLN A 134 17.82 -0.72 -22.78
CA GLN A 134 19.26 -0.77 -22.56
C GLN A 134 19.87 -0.81 -23.97
N PRO A 135 20.60 0.24 -24.41
CA PRO A 135 21.00 0.37 -25.81
C PRO A 135 21.84 -0.86 -26.18
N PRO A 136 21.32 -1.75 -27.04
CA PRO A 136 21.80 -3.12 -27.01
C PRO A 136 23.18 -3.25 -27.66
N ARG A 137 23.73 -4.46 -27.54
CA ARG A 137 25.09 -4.82 -27.95
C ARG A 137 25.56 -4.45 -29.40
N PRO A 138 24.73 -4.14 -30.43
CA PRO A 138 25.19 -3.56 -31.71
C PRO A 138 26.28 -2.48 -31.66
N MET A 139 26.27 -1.55 -30.69
CA MET A 139 27.34 -0.54 -30.62
C MET A 139 28.72 -1.16 -30.35
N SER A 140 28.76 -2.24 -29.54
CA SER A 140 29.99 -3.01 -29.31
C SER A 140 30.44 -3.78 -30.55
N TRP A 141 29.50 -4.26 -31.37
CA TRP A 141 29.82 -4.90 -32.65
C TRP A 141 30.47 -3.90 -33.63
N LEU A 142 29.91 -2.69 -33.76
CA LEU A 142 30.48 -1.63 -34.58
C LEU A 142 31.89 -1.23 -34.10
N LEU A 143 32.07 -1.03 -32.80
CA LEU A 143 33.38 -0.71 -32.20
C LEU A 143 34.40 -1.83 -32.41
N LYS A 144 34.01 -3.10 -32.21
CA LYS A 144 34.88 -4.25 -32.51
C LYS A 144 35.25 -4.31 -33.99
N TYR A 145 34.30 -4.10 -34.90
CA TYR A 145 34.55 -4.11 -36.34
C TYR A 145 35.57 -3.03 -36.74
N ILE A 146 35.39 -1.79 -36.27
CA ILE A 146 36.31 -0.67 -36.49
C ILE A 146 37.71 -0.99 -35.95
N VAL A 147 37.81 -1.53 -34.72
CA VAL A 147 39.11 -1.93 -34.13
C VAL A 147 39.77 -3.03 -34.94
N THR A 148 39.05 -4.09 -35.33
CA THR A 148 39.62 -5.18 -36.14
C THR A 148 40.08 -4.71 -37.52
N PHE A 149 39.34 -3.79 -38.15
CA PHE A 149 39.70 -3.19 -39.43
C PHE A 149 40.95 -2.31 -39.30
N ALA A 150 41.04 -1.49 -38.24
CA ALA A 150 42.23 -0.69 -37.95
C ALA A 150 43.47 -1.55 -37.67
N THR A 151 43.35 -2.65 -36.90
CA THR A 151 44.48 -3.57 -36.67
C THR A 151 44.90 -4.31 -37.93
N TYR A 152 43.95 -4.66 -38.80
CA TYR A 152 44.24 -5.29 -40.09
C TYR A 152 45.02 -4.35 -41.02
N TRP A 153 44.57 -3.10 -41.16
CA TRP A 153 45.30 -2.07 -41.91
C TRP A 153 46.69 -1.76 -41.33
N LEU A 154 46.82 -1.67 -40.01
CA LEU A 154 48.11 -1.49 -39.35
C LEU A 154 49.07 -2.67 -39.59
N SER A 155 48.55 -3.89 -39.77
CA SER A 155 49.37 -5.08 -40.09
C SER A 155 49.80 -5.19 -41.56
N ILE A 156 49.24 -4.36 -42.45
CA ILE A 156 49.57 -4.33 -43.89
C ILE A 156 50.61 -3.24 -44.21
N LEU A 157 50.77 -2.23 -43.35
CA LEU A 157 51.82 -1.22 -43.49
C LEU A 157 53.20 -1.83 -43.19
N PRO A 158 54.19 -1.72 -44.11
CA PRO A 158 55.50 -2.35 -43.93
C PRO A 158 56.36 -1.60 -42.92
N THR A 159 56.23 -1.94 -41.63
CA THR A 159 57.11 -1.44 -40.57
C THR A 159 58.52 -2.05 -40.71
N PRO A 160 59.59 -1.27 -40.89
CA PRO A 160 60.95 -1.80 -40.93
C PRO A 160 61.35 -2.35 -39.55
N VAL A 161 61.91 -3.56 -39.52
CA VAL A 161 62.31 -4.23 -38.27
C VAL A 161 63.55 -3.56 -37.68
N ALA A 162 63.37 -2.80 -36.60
CA ALA A 162 64.46 -2.23 -35.81
C ALA A 162 64.47 -2.86 -34.41
N SER A 163 65.32 -3.87 -34.23
CA SER A 163 65.44 -4.64 -32.98
C SER A 163 66.01 -3.81 -31.83
N TRP A 164 65.45 -3.97 -30.63
CA TRP A 164 66.08 -3.59 -29.36
C TRP A 164 66.19 -4.82 -28.44
N HIS A 165 67.18 -4.79 -27.53
CA HIS A 165 67.86 -5.99 -27.05
C HIS A 165 67.15 -6.78 -25.93
N GLN A 166 67.46 -8.08 -25.92
CA GLN A 166 67.19 -9.05 -24.87
C GLN A 166 68.15 -8.88 -23.67
N GLY A 167 67.67 -9.08 -22.43
CA GLY A 167 68.52 -9.09 -21.24
C GLY A 167 67.84 -9.67 -19.98
N ASN A 168 68.47 -10.69 -19.40
CA ASN A 168 68.41 -11.27 -18.04
C ASN A 168 67.24 -10.84 -17.11
N SER A 169 66.31 -11.71 -16.68
CA SER A 169 66.41 -12.94 -15.84
C SER A 169 66.59 -12.70 -14.33
N TYR A 170 65.66 -13.18 -13.49
CA TYR A 170 65.86 -14.21 -12.43
C TYR A 170 64.57 -14.46 -11.60
N ASN A 171 64.52 -15.60 -10.90
CA ASN A 171 63.44 -16.10 -10.04
C ASN A 171 63.30 -15.36 -8.69
N TYR A 172 62.11 -15.37 -8.08
CA TYR A 172 61.78 -16.28 -6.97
C TYR A 172 60.28 -16.35 -6.62
N ASP A 173 59.92 -17.37 -5.85
CA ASP A 173 58.57 -17.81 -5.46
C ASP A 173 57.91 -17.00 -4.31
N THR A 174 56.72 -17.48 -3.88
CA THR A 174 56.24 -17.59 -2.48
C THR A 174 54.88 -16.92 -2.14
N GLU A 175 53.86 -17.80 -2.04
CA GLU A 175 52.78 -17.91 -1.03
C GLU A 175 51.71 -16.80 -0.79
N ASN A 176 50.45 -17.27 -0.77
CA ASN A 176 49.36 -16.97 0.18
C ASN A 176 48.66 -15.59 0.16
N ASP A 177 47.38 -15.45 0.53
CA ASP A 177 46.35 -16.43 0.93
C ASP A 177 44.94 -15.91 0.57
N PHE A 178 43.96 -16.81 0.35
CA PHE A 178 42.70 -16.92 1.14
C PHE A 178 41.63 -17.84 0.47
N GLU A 179 41.52 -19.04 1.04
CA GLU A 179 40.32 -19.88 1.26
C GLU A 179 39.11 -19.77 0.31
N GLU A 180 38.88 -20.84 -0.46
CA GLU A 180 37.55 -21.36 -0.81
C GLU A 180 37.42 -22.75 -0.15
N ASP A 181 36.41 -23.00 0.69
CA ASP A 181 35.95 -24.38 0.99
C ASP A 181 34.52 -24.50 1.63
N THR A 182 33.52 -24.66 0.75
CA THR A 182 32.74 -25.93 0.49
C THR A 182 31.63 -26.55 1.39
N TYR A 183 30.78 -27.36 0.70
CA TYR A 183 29.83 -28.47 1.05
C TYR A 183 28.69 -28.26 2.10
N GLU A 184 27.55 -29.00 2.13
CA GLU A 184 26.89 -29.96 1.22
C GLU A 184 25.38 -30.21 1.54
N TYR A 185 24.75 -31.15 0.81
CA TYR A 185 23.58 -32.00 1.14
C TYR A 185 22.14 -31.43 1.01
N GLU A 186 21.12 -32.17 0.58
CA GLU A 186 21.04 -33.54 -0.03
C GLU A 186 19.76 -33.64 -0.90
N THR A 187 19.63 -34.62 -1.81
CA THR A 187 18.34 -34.90 -2.51
C THR A 187 18.23 -36.35 -3.00
N ASN A 188 17.23 -37.08 -2.53
CA ASN A 188 16.82 -38.47 -2.88
C ASN A 188 15.42 -38.71 -2.21
N TYR A 189 14.45 -39.51 -2.66
CA TYR A 189 14.11 -40.20 -3.93
C TYR A 189 12.61 -39.87 -4.22
N GLU A 190 11.73 -40.51 -5.02
CA GLU A 190 11.69 -41.76 -5.81
C GLU A 190 10.64 -41.62 -6.94
N MET A 191 10.48 -42.63 -7.80
CA MET A 191 9.35 -42.79 -8.75
C MET A 191 9.09 -44.28 -9.01
N PRO A 192 7.82 -44.73 -9.01
CA PRO A 192 7.35 -45.62 -10.07
C PRO A 192 5.95 -45.26 -10.65
N PRO A 193 5.63 -45.68 -11.88
CA PRO A 193 4.36 -45.39 -12.57
C PRO A 193 3.36 -46.58 -12.55
N GLU A 194 2.11 -46.37 -13.00
CA GLU A 194 1.44 -47.33 -13.91
C GLU A 194 0.23 -46.71 -14.69
N HIS A 195 -0.59 -47.55 -15.34
CA HIS A 195 -1.10 -47.29 -16.69
C HIS A 195 -2.63 -47.13 -16.86
N ASN A 196 -2.98 -46.27 -17.83
CA ASN A 196 -4.12 -46.34 -18.77
C ASN A 196 -5.58 -46.41 -18.26
N GLY A 197 -6.39 -45.47 -18.75
CA GLY A 197 -7.85 -45.52 -18.72
C GLY A 197 -8.42 -44.56 -19.76
N GLN A 198 -8.98 -45.09 -20.85
CA GLN A 198 -9.57 -44.30 -21.93
C GLN A 198 -11.07 -44.12 -21.70
N ASP A 199 -11.56 -42.88 -21.83
CA ASP A 199 -12.77 -42.65 -22.61
C ASP A 199 -12.76 -41.24 -23.22
N ASN A 200 -13.35 -41.07 -24.40
CA ASN A 200 -13.35 -39.82 -25.17
C ASN A 200 -14.79 -39.29 -25.34
N THR A 201 -15.06 -38.02 -25.04
CA THR A 201 -15.90 -37.15 -25.90
C THR A 201 -15.91 -35.68 -25.46
N THR A 202 -16.29 -34.80 -26.40
CA THR A 202 -16.57 -33.34 -26.27
C THR A 202 -15.44 -32.43 -25.75
N PRO A 203 -14.89 -31.54 -26.59
CA PRO A 203 -13.97 -30.49 -26.17
C PRO A 203 -14.71 -29.18 -25.83
N ASP A 204 -14.81 -28.84 -24.54
CA ASP A 204 -15.01 -27.46 -24.12
C ASP A 204 -13.64 -26.76 -23.96
N TYR A 205 -13.60 -25.44 -24.17
CA TYR A 205 -12.35 -24.68 -24.18
C TYR A 205 -11.93 -24.28 -22.76
N GLU A 206 -11.10 -25.09 -22.11
CA GLU A 206 -10.59 -24.71 -20.79
C GLU A 206 -9.63 -23.51 -20.88
N LEU A 207 -9.94 -22.48 -20.08
CA LEU A 207 -9.15 -21.27 -19.97
C LEU A 207 -7.81 -21.60 -19.29
N HIS A 208 -6.70 -21.49 -20.04
CA HIS A 208 -5.35 -21.62 -19.49
C HIS A 208 -5.11 -20.59 -18.37
N THR A 209 -5.39 -21.02 -17.15
CA THR A 209 -5.20 -20.25 -15.93
C THR A 209 -3.73 -20.38 -15.55
N THR A 210 -2.91 -19.48 -16.06
CA THR A 210 -1.52 -19.34 -15.64
C THR A 210 -1.47 -19.14 -14.13
N ALA A 211 -0.59 -19.90 -13.45
CA ALA A 211 -0.47 -19.83 -12.00
C ALA A 211 -0.21 -18.39 -11.55
N ALA A 212 -0.98 -17.91 -10.59
CA ALA A 212 -0.79 -16.57 -10.04
C ALA A 212 0.64 -16.45 -9.47
N PRO A 213 1.39 -15.38 -9.78
CA PRO A 213 2.74 -15.20 -9.24
C PRO A 213 2.71 -15.22 -7.72
N HIS A 214 3.77 -15.76 -7.10
CA HIS A 214 3.84 -15.92 -5.65
C HIS A 214 3.53 -14.61 -4.94
N ARG A 215 2.44 -14.62 -4.18
CA ARG A 215 1.97 -13.49 -3.38
C ARG A 215 3.05 -13.13 -2.36
N SER A 216 3.81 -12.07 -2.64
CA SER A 216 4.54 -11.35 -1.59
C SER A 216 3.56 -11.05 -0.46
N GLN A 217 3.94 -11.40 0.76
CA GLN A 217 3.10 -11.13 1.92
C GLN A 217 2.97 -9.61 2.04
N ALA A 218 1.73 -9.12 2.14
CA ALA A 218 1.50 -7.72 2.45
C ALA A 218 2.16 -7.43 3.80
N THR A 219 3.20 -6.62 3.80
CA THR A 219 4.00 -6.30 4.98
C THR A 219 3.11 -5.63 6.00
N SER A 220 2.87 -6.31 7.13
CA SER A 220 2.04 -5.83 8.23
C SER A 220 2.78 -4.80 9.09
N GLY A 221 3.24 -3.73 8.46
CA GLY A 221 3.94 -2.61 9.08
C GLY A 221 3.41 -1.28 8.53
N PRO A 222 3.59 -0.17 9.26
CA PRO A 222 3.06 1.13 8.87
C PRO A 222 3.52 1.54 7.46
N ARG A 223 2.56 1.97 6.64
CA ARG A 223 2.80 2.44 5.28
C ARG A 223 3.63 3.73 5.29
N VAL A 224 4.92 3.57 5.04
CA VAL A 224 5.84 4.67 4.80
C VAL A 224 5.41 5.40 3.51
N ILE A 225 5.49 6.73 3.52
CA ILE A 225 5.30 7.54 2.30
C ILE A 225 6.40 7.14 1.30
N PRO A 226 6.06 6.74 0.06
CA PRO A 226 7.07 6.33 -0.91
C PRO A 226 8.12 7.43 -1.17
N ASP A 227 9.37 7.00 -1.35
CA ASP A 227 10.42 7.83 -1.93
C ASP A 227 9.94 8.41 -3.27
N PRO A 228 9.98 9.75 -3.48
CA PRO A 228 9.56 10.38 -4.73
C PRO A 228 10.19 9.82 -6.01
N ALA A 229 11.37 9.18 -5.94
CA ALA A 229 11.99 8.52 -7.09
C ALA A 229 11.34 7.17 -7.47
N HIS A 230 10.53 6.59 -6.59
CA HIS A 230 9.88 5.27 -6.71
C HIS A 230 8.35 5.36 -6.45
N ALA A 231 7.77 6.54 -6.72
CA ALA A 231 6.41 6.92 -6.36
C ALA A 231 5.51 7.02 -7.60
N ARG A 232 4.41 6.25 -7.61
CA ARG A 232 3.40 6.25 -8.68
C ARG A 232 1.98 6.55 -8.16
N PRO A 233 1.08 7.08 -9.02
CA PRO A 233 -0.33 7.21 -8.66
C PRO A 233 -1.01 5.83 -8.48
N CYS A 234 -1.93 5.73 -7.51
CA CYS A 234 -2.69 4.52 -7.23
C CYS A 234 -4.06 4.80 -6.60
N ASP A 235 -5.00 3.85 -6.78
CA ASP A 235 -6.28 3.84 -6.07
C ASP A 235 -6.11 3.26 -4.66
N LEU A 236 -6.46 4.04 -3.64
CA LEU A 236 -6.40 3.65 -2.24
C LEU A 236 -7.79 3.45 -1.65
N LYS A 237 -7.89 2.52 -0.69
CA LYS A 237 -9.06 2.33 0.15
C LYS A 237 -8.69 2.36 1.63
N THR A 238 -9.43 3.13 2.42
CA THR A 238 -9.46 3.05 3.89
C THR A 238 -10.90 2.87 4.37
N ASP A 239 -11.11 2.15 5.46
CA ASP A 239 -12.40 2.05 6.14
C ASP A 239 -12.34 2.93 7.40
N LEU A 240 -13.01 4.08 7.36
CA LEU A 240 -13.16 4.99 8.50
C LEU A 240 -14.36 4.59 9.37
N TYR A 241 -14.41 5.09 10.61
CA TYR A 241 -15.46 4.76 11.57
C TYR A 241 -16.04 6.04 12.17
N ILE A 242 -17.37 6.11 12.32
CA ILE A 242 -18.07 7.29 12.86
C ILE A 242 -19.14 6.85 13.87
N LEU A 243 -19.06 7.34 15.10
CA LEU A 243 -20.02 7.09 16.18
C LEU A 243 -21.46 7.47 15.78
N GLN A 244 -22.44 6.67 16.20
CA GLN A 244 -23.87 6.88 15.94
C GLN A 244 -24.59 7.15 17.28
N PRO A 245 -24.61 8.42 17.76
CA PRO A 245 -24.97 8.74 19.14
C PRO A 245 -26.43 8.41 19.50
N ASP A 246 -27.34 8.37 18.53
CA ASP A 246 -28.78 8.16 18.76
C ASP A 246 -29.09 6.79 19.37
N ARG A 247 -28.28 5.77 19.05
CA ARG A 247 -28.41 4.43 19.65
C ARG A 247 -28.06 4.43 21.15
N LEU A 248 -27.07 5.23 21.55
CA LEU A 248 -26.67 5.39 22.95
C LEU A 248 -27.66 6.29 23.72
N ASN A 249 -28.16 7.37 23.07
CA ASN A 249 -29.20 8.23 23.64
C ASN A 249 -30.52 7.46 23.89
N SER A 250 -30.82 6.44 23.07
CA SER A 250 -32.07 5.66 23.14
C SER A 250 -32.17 4.69 24.33
N SER A 251 -31.08 4.43 25.07
CA SER A 251 -31.08 3.47 26.20
C SER A 251 -31.73 4.03 27.48
N GLY A 252 -32.19 5.29 27.45
CA GLY A 252 -32.53 6.06 28.64
C GLY A 252 -31.29 6.71 29.26
N GLN A 253 -31.50 7.78 30.02
CA GLN A 253 -30.39 8.46 30.69
C GLN A 253 -29.78 7.55 31.76
N ASN A 254 -28.47 7.32 31.67
CA ASN A 254 -27.59 6.64 32.64
C ASN A 254 -27.57 5.09 32.64
N ASN A 255 -28.28 4.39 31.75
CA ASN A 255 -28.12 2.94 31.61
C ASN A 255 -27.17 2.60 30.44
N PRO A 256 -26.01 1.96 30.67
CA PRO A 256 -25.06 1.68 29.61
C PRO A 256 -25.54 0.54 28.71
N LEU A 257 -25.27 0.66 27.41
CA LEU A 257 -25.55 -0.39 26.43
C LEU A 257 -24.60 -1.57 26.66
N LYS A 258 -25.13 -2.78 26.80
CA LYS A 258 -24.33 -4.00 27.07
C LYS A 258 -24.41 -4.94 25.88
N GLY A 259 -23.25 -5.37 25.39
CA GLY A 259 -23.10 -6.38 24.35
C GLY A 259 -22.31 -7.58 24.86
N LYS A 260 -22.28 -8.66 24.08
CA LYS A 260 -21.43 -9.83 24.37
C LYS A 260 -21.04 -10.57 23.10
N LEU A 261 -19.80 -11.07 23.08
CA LEU A 261 -19.31 -11.97 22.05
C LEU A 261 -19.38 -13.40 22.61
N THR A 262 -20.23 -14.25 22.02
CA THR A 262 -20.49 -15.61 22.53
C THR A 262 -19.56 -16.68 21.97
N ASN A 263 -18.77 -16.36 20.94
CA ASN A 263 -18.00 -17.31 20.14
C ASN A 263 -16.50 -16.94 20.09
N CYS A 264 -15.92 -16.48 21.21
CA CYS A 264 -14.56 -15.95 21.22
C CYS A 264 -13.44 -17.00 21.30
N HIS A 265 -13.68 -18.12 21.98
CA HIS A 265 -12.67 -19.13 22.30
C HIS A 265 -13.26 -20.55 22.21
N SER A 266 -12.41 -21.56 22.05
CA SER A 266 -12.81 -22.98 21.95
C SER A 266 -13.52 -23.52 23.19
N SER A 267 -13.37 -22.86 24.33
CA SER A 267 -14.09 -23.15 25.58
C SER A 267 -15.52 -22.61 25.63
N GLY A 268 -15.98 -21.87 24.60
CA GLY A 268 -17.33 -21.29 24.55
C GLY A 268 -17.58 -20.17 25.58
N CYS A 269 -16.53 -19.51 26.08
CA CYS A 269 -16.69 -18.38 27.00
C CYS A 269 -17.32 -17.16 26.30
N GLU A 270 -18.19 -16.46 27.02
CA GLU A 270 -18.75 -15.18 26.58
C GLU A 270 -17.83 -14.04 27.04
N ARG A 271 -17.56 -13.08 26.15
CA ARG A 271 -16.86 -11.84 26.50
C ARG A 271 -17.84 -10.67 26.49
N PRO A 272 -18.35 -10.24 27.67
CA PRO A 272 -19.24 -9.08 27.76
C PRO A 272 -18.47 -7.77 27.63
N PHE A 273 -19.15 -6.75 27.10
CA PHE A 273 -18.66 -5.37 27.07
C PHE A 273 -19.81 -4.39 27.34
N SER A 274 -19.46 -3.18 27.78
CA SER A 274 -20.41 -2.14 28.17
C SER A 274 -19.98 -0.78 27.62
N VAL A 275 -20.92 -0.05 27.02
CA VAL A 275 -20.69 1.24 26.37
C VAL A 275 -21.59 2.31 26.96
N GLN A 276 -20.98 3.39 27.42
CA GLN A 276 -21.67 4.57 27.95
C GLN A 276 -21.20 5.82 27.22
N LYS A 277 -22.13 6.60 26.65
CA LYS A 277 -21.79 7.93 26.13
C LYS A 277 -21.53 8.90 27.28
N ILE A 278 -20.48 9.72 27.18
CA ILE A 278 -20.25 10.83 28.12
C ILE A 278 -21.19 12.00 27.74
N PRO A 279 -21.94 12.56 28.70
CA PRO A 279 -22.85 13.67 28.42
C PRO A 279 -22.10 14.91 27.95
N HIS A 280 -22.71 15.69 27.05
CA HIS A 280 -22.18 16.93 26.47
C HIS A 280 -20.84 16.82 25.70
N SER A 281 -20.35 15.62 25.40
CA SER A 281 -19.20 15.39 24.51
C SER A 281 -19.53 14.41 23.38
N ASN A 282 -18.53 14.20 22.51
CA ASN A 282 -18.51 13.17 21.48
C ASN A 282 -17.90 11.85 21.97
N LEU A 283 -17.36 11.81 23.19
CA LEU A 283 -16.62 10.67 23.74
C LEU A 283 -17.53 9.57 24.30
N ILE A 284 -17.04 8.33 24.28
CA ILE A 284 -17.66 7.17 24.92
C ILE A 284 -16.69 6.45 25.87
N LEU A 285 -17.20 6.00 27.02
CA LEU A 285 -16.54 5.03 27.87
C LEU A 285 -16.91 3.63 27.38
N LEU A 286 -15.90 2.83 27.05
CA LEU A 286 -16.00 1.41 26.72
C LEU A 286 -15.30 0.61 27.83
N VAL A 287 -16.01 -0.36 28.40
CA VAL A 287 -15.50 -1.31 29.39
C VAL A 287 -15.63 -2.71 28.81
N VAL A 288 -14.55 -3.50 28.84
CA VAL A 288 -14.47 -4.84 28.23
C VAL A 288 -13.93 -5.83 29.26
N ASP A 289 -14.61 -6.96 29.44
CA ASP A 289 -14.07 -8.05 30.27
C ASP A 289 -12.95 -8.78 29.52
N VAL A 290 -11.86 -9.11 30.21
CA VAL A 290 -10.68 -9.77 29.60
C VAL A 290 -10.47 -11.22 30.05
N LEU A 291 -11.35 -11.78 30.89
CA LEU A 291 -11.27 -13.16 31.36
C LEU A 291 -11.45 -14.22 30.24
N CYS A 292 -12.02 -13.82 29.09
CA CYS A 292 -12.21 -14.66 27.91
C CYS A 292 -11.35 -14.13 26.74
N PRO A 293 -10.17 -14.69 26.46
CA PRO A 293 -9.33 -14.24 25.34
C PRO A 293 -9.97 -14.62 24.00
N CYS A 294 -10.25 -13.62 23.16
CA CYS A 294 -10.74 -13.80 21.80
C CYS A 294 -9.57 -13.92 20.80
N GLY A 295 -9.78 -14.59 19.67
CA GLY A 295 -8.85 -14.55 18.54
C GLY A 295 -8.62 -13.12 18.03
N SER A 296 -7.37 -12.68 17.94
CA SER A 296 -6.98 -11.28 17.70
C SER A 296 -7.17 -10.82 16.25
N LYS A 297 -8.43 -10.55 15.87
CA LYS A 297 -8.76 -9.79 14.65
C LYS A 297 -8.26 -8.36 14.83
N GLN A 298 -7.34 -7.91 13.97
CA GLN A 298 -6.97 -6.51 13.85
C GLN A 298 -7.75 -5.84 12.71
N LEU A 299 -8.13 -4.58 12.92
CA LEU A 299 -8.78 -3.70 11.95
C LEU A 299 -7.97 -2.41 11.90
N ASP A 300 -7.36 -2.12 10.75
CA ASP A 300 -6.60 -0.90 10.55
C ASP A 300 -7.39 0.16 9.76
N ILE A 301 -7.05 1.42 9.99
CA ILE A 301 -7.49 2.60 9.24
C ILE A 301 -6.47 2.96 8.15
N GLU A 302 -5.25 2.40 8.18
CA GLU A 302 -4.21 2.71 7.20
C GLU A 302 -4.67 2.45 5.74
N PRO A 303 -4.54 3.41 4.81
CA PRO A 303 -5.04 3.25 3.44
C PRO A 303 -4.26 2.19 2.66
N GLN A 304 -4.93 1.12 2.27
CA GLN A 304 -4.37 0.01 1.51
C GLN A 304 -4.52 0.24 0.00
N GLU A 305 -3.56 -0.22 -0.80
CA GLU A 305 -3.68 -0.17 -2.26
C GLU A 305 -4.71 -1.18 -2.78
N VAL A 306 -5.62 -0.71 -3.63
CA VAL A 306 -6.60 -1.56 -4.31
C VAL A 306 -5.90 -2.31 -5.44
N HIS A 307 -5.46 -3.52 -5.14
CA HIS A 307 -4.81 -4.42 -6.09
C HIS A 307 -5.67 -4.63 -7.34
N GLY A 308 -5.03 -4.55 -8.52
CA GLY A 308 -5.72 -4.49 -9.81
C GLY A 308 -6.29 -3.11 -10.17
N GLY A 309 -5.95 -2.05 -9.43
CA GLY A 309 -6.27 -0.65 -9.75
C GLY A 309 -5.42 -0.08 -10.89
N ALA A 310 -4.15 -0.49 -10.99
CA ALA A 310 -3.27 -0.15 -12.10
C ALA A 310 -3.82 -0.72 -13.43
N GLY A 311 -4.45 0.13 -14.23
CA GLY A 311 -5.17 -0.26 -15.46
C GLY A 311 -6.71 -0.26 -15.36
N ALA A 312 -7.30 -0.01 -14.18
CA ALA A 312 -8.75 -0.06 -13.96
C ALA A 312 -9.57 1.11 -14.57
N CYS A 313 -9.02 1.80 -15.58
CA CYS A 313 -9.73 2.82 -16.37
C CYS A 313 -10.81 2.17 -17.26
N GLY A 314 -12.01 1.98 -16.70
CA GLY A 314 -13.18 1.53 -17.44
C GLY A 314 -14.23 0.88 -16.54
N VAL A 315 -14.16 -0.44 -16.43
CA VAL A 315 -15.31 -1.29 -16.05
C VAL A 315 -15.90 -0.98 -14.66
N ARG A 316 -15.09 -1.00 -13.58
CA ARG A 316 -15.59 -0.71 -12.22
C ARG A 316 -16.14 0.71 -12.08
N ARG A 317 -15.52 1.67 -12.77
CA ARG A 317 -15.90 3.09 -12.70
C ARG A 317 -17.23 3.33 -13.41
N MET A 318 -17.37 2.90 -14.67
CA MET A 318 -18.62 3.05 -15.43
C MET A 318 -19.80 2.27 -14.83
N ALA A 319 -19.56 1.12 -14.16
CA ALA A 319 -20.62 0.33 -13.56
C ALA A 319 -21.23 0.95 -12.28
N LYS A 320 -20.44 1.69 -11.48
CA LYS A 320 -20.92 2.36 -10.27
C LYS A 320 -21.28 3.83 -10.50
N GLU A 321 -20.47 4.55 -11.27
CA GLU A 321 -20.58 6.00 -11.45
C GLU A 321 -21.56 6.36 -12.58
N LYS A 322 -22.84 6.02 -12.44
CA LYS A 322 -23.93 6.54 -13.31
C LYS A 322 -24.25 8.01 -13.00
N MET A 323 -23.21 8.83 -12.82
CA MET A 323 -23.29 10.26 -12.52
C MET A 323 -23.91 11.01 -13.70
N LEU A 324 -24.75 12.01 -13.40
CA LEU A 324 -25.47 12.79 -14.39
C LEU A 324 -24.53 13.76 -15.13
N ARG A 325 -23.94 13.29 -16.24
CA ARG A 325 -23.12 14.13 -17.14
C ARG A 325 -23.98 14.75 -18.24
N LYS A 326 -24.09 16.08 -18.27
CA LYS A 326 -24.63 16.83 -19.42
C LYS A 326 -23.71 16.63 -20.63
N ARG A 327 -24.26 16.14 -21.75
CA ARG A 327 -23.56 16.09 -23.05
C ARG A 327 -23.53 17.49 -23.69
N PRO A 328 -22.54 17.81 -24.55
CA PRO A 328 -22.60 18.99 -25.41
C PRO A 328 -23.91 19.01 -26.22
N SER A 329 -24.49 20.20 -26.42
CA SER A 329 -25.77 20.37 -27.13
C SER A 329 -25.67 20.25 -28.64
N ARG A 330 -24.46 20.37 -29.19
CA ARG A 330 -24.11 20.10 -30.59
C ARG A 330 -22.79 19.35 -30.64
N CYS A 331 -22.65 18.48 -31.62
CA CYS A 331 -21.38 17.90 -32.04
C CYS A 331 -21.18 18.30 -33.50
N ILE A 332 -20.04 18.91 -33.82
CA ILE A 332 -19.66 19.25 -35.20
C ILE A 332 -18.42 18.39 -35.48
N SER A 333 -18.62 17.28 -36.18
CA SER A 333 -17.61 16.26 -36.45
C SER A 333 -17.16 16.22 -37.91
N TYR A 334 -17.51 17.26 -38.68
CA TYR A 334 -17.21 17.41 -40.10
C TYR A 334 -17.37 18.88 -40.51
N HIS A 335 -16.50 19.38 -41.39
CA HIS A 335 -16.69 20.63 -42.12
C HIS A 335 -16.72 20.35 -43.64
N PRO A 336 -17.60 20.98 -44.45
CA PRO A 336 -17.66 20.68 -45.89
C PRO A 336 -16.33 20.91 -46.64
N GLU A 337 -15.53 21.89 -46.19
CA GLU A 337 -14.21 22.23 -46.76
C GLU A 337 -13.09 21.28 -46.28
N GLU A 338 -13.35 20.41 -45.29
CA GLU A 338 -12.38 19.43 -44.76
C GLU A 338 -11.93 18.44 -45.84
N ILE A 339 -12.79 18.19 -46.84
CA ILE A 339 -12.52 17.30 -47.98
C ILE A 339 -11.43 17.85 -48.93
N GLU A 340 -11.08 19.13 -48.83
CA GLU A 340 -10.00 19.77 -49.58
C GLU A 340 -8.62 19.55 -48.92
N ILE A 341 -8.60 19.19 -47.63
CA ILE A 341 -7.38 19.03 -46.83
C ILE A 341 -6.72 17.67 -47.13
N LYS A 342 -6.00 17.59 -48.25
CA LYS A 342 -5.25 16.38 -48.69
C LYS A 342 -3.97 16.10 -47.89
N GLN A 343 -3.89 16.51 -46.63
CA GLN A 343 -2.76 16.26 -45.73
C GLN A 343 -2.91 14.91 -45.00
N CYS A 344 -2.73 13.81 -45.72
CA CYS A 344 -2.40 12.55 -45.06
C CYS A 344 -0.95 12.62 -44.52
N GLY A 345 -0.74 12.23 -43.27
CA GLY A 345 0.59 12.24 -42.66
C GLY A 345 1.51 11.24 -43.35
N THR A 346 2.47 11.75 -44.14
CA THR A 346 3.43 10.90 -44.87
C THR A 346 4.45 10.29 -43.91
N ALA A 347 4.12 9.12 -43.36
CA ALA A 347 5.07 8.30 -42.62
C ALA A 347 6.28 8.00 -43.52
N SER A 348 7.48 8.43 -43.11
CA SER A 348 8.71 8.18 -43.85
C SER A 348 9.05 6.69 -43.82
N PRO A 349 9.06 5.97 -44.96
CA PRO A 349 9.48 4.58 -44.97
C PRO A 349 10.98 4.52 -44.65
N LEU A 350 11.33 3.88 -43.53
CA LEU A 350 12.72 3.72 -43.07
C LEU A 350 13.63 2.97 -44.07
N PHE A 351 13.04 2.35 -45.10
CA PHE A 351 13.72 1.63 -46.18
C PHE A 351 13.74 2.43 -47.49
N ARG A 352 14.36 3.61 -47.46
CA ARG A 352 14.99 4.24 -48.64
C ARG A 352 16.44 4.66 -48.36
N ALA A 353 17.21 3.73 -47.81
CA ALA A 353 18.66 3.76 -47.99
C ALA A 353 18.94 3.81 -49.51
N SER A 354 19.48 4.92 -50.00
CA SER A 354 19.64 5.14 -51.44
C SER A 354 20.57 4.09 -52.01
N LEU A 355 20.14 3.39 -53.07
CA LEU A 355 20.96 2.42 -53.80
C LEU A 355 22.22 3.08 -54.39
N ALA A 356 22.15 4.38 -54.73
CA ALA A 356 23.31 5.17 -55.11
C ALA A 356 24.26 5.43 -53.92
N SER A 357 23.76 5.51 -52.68
CA SER A 357 24.61 5.65 -51.48
C SER A 357 25.34 4.35 -51.15
N THR A 358 24.69 3.19 -51.28
CA THR A 358 25.35 1.89 -51.05
C THR A 358 26.35 1.58 -52.16
N ILE A 359 26.02 1.87 -53.42
CA ILE A 359 26.98 1.80 -54.55
C ILE A 359 28.14 2.77 -54.31
N ALA A 360 27.89 4.02 -53.90
CA ALA A 360 28.96 4.98 -53.62
C ALA A 360 29.90 4.47 -52.52
N THR A 361 29.38 3.90 -51.41
CA THR A 361 30.24 3.30 -50.37
C THR A 361 31.03 2.10 -50.90
N LEU A 362 30.44 1.25 -51.75
CA LEU A 362 31.15 0.10 -52.32
C LEU A 362 32.25 0.51 -53.30
N VAL A 363 32.02 1.55 -54.12
CA VAL A 363 33.04 2.13 -55.01
C VAL A 363 34.15 2.80 -54.20
N LEU A 364 33.81 3.54 -53.14
CA LEU A 364 34.80 4.21 -52.29
C LEU A 364 35.66 3.19 -51.52
N ILE A 365 35.06 2.11 -51.02
CA ILE A 365 35.80 0.96 -50.46
C ILE A 365 36.70 0.33 -51.53
N TRP A 366 36.18 0.05 -52.73
CA TRP A 366 36.97 -0.58 -53.82
C TRP A 366 38.20 0.25 -54.19
N VAL A 367 38.03 1.58 -54.35
CA VAL A 367 39.14 2.52 -54.59
C VAL A 367 40.15 2.52 -53.44
N LEU A 368 39.68 2.55 -52.18
CA LEU A 368 40.56 2.47 -51.00
C LEU A 368 41.22 1.09 -50.78
N THR A 369 40.82 0.06 -51.52
CA THR A 369 41.46 -1.27 -51.53
C THR A 369 42.28 -1.55 -52.78
N SER A 370 42.37 -0.59 -53.71
CA SER A 370 43.12 -0.69 -54.98
C SER A 370 44.18 0.41 -55.15
N ALA A 371 44.45 1.16 -54.08
CA ALA A 371 45.50 2.16 -53.93
C ALA A 371 46.32 1.85 -52.67
#